data_AF-A0A3C0BZR0-F1
#
_entry.id   AF-A0A3C0BZR0-F1
#
_cell.length_a   1.000
_cell.length_b   1.000
_cell.length_c   1.000
_cell.angle_alpha   90.00
_cell.angle_beta   90.00
_cell.angle_gamma   90.00
#
_symmetry.space_group_name_H-M   'P 1'
#
loop_
_entity.id
_entity.type
_entity.pdbx_description
1 polymer ?
#
loop_
_entity_poly.entity_id
_entity_poly.type
_entity_poly.pdbx_seq_one_letter_code
_entity_poly.pdbx_strand_id
1 'polypeptide(L)'
;MKNKWVNNWKLFFLISLPISAFMFVPLLSFESITGAEISEMISFSVRWAVPFIYLIIAISSLQILFPNAFTRWLMRNRKYIGLVFAVAMAWQGLFIFIMSYYFHDYYFSEVYYFRDEIEGSIGYIFLMVMVLTSFKFGSKMVSSSQWRIIHKTGVYFLWAYPFSVYWWSISYYGNALLIDYVFYWMGFLAFLLRIIAWGKANYEKESHENQLNKIMGMSLILIGLSMSFLSLYWQVMLTEYLTFFNWSSSFELWLPFWPFEPFLSLMIIGLGTMILTKNKIIKQALDDSSSISTQ
;
A
#
# COMPACT_ATOMS: atom_id res chain seq x y z
N MET A 1 -17.22 20.07 -5.70
CA MET A 1 -16.35 21.26 -5.59
C MET A 1 -16.04 21.82 -6.97
N LYS A 2 -16.44 23.08 -7.24
CA LYS A 2 -16.30 23.76 -8.56
C LYS A 2 -15.07 24.67 -8.66
N ASN A 3 -14.34 24.92 -7.56
CA ASN A 3 -13.16 25.78 -7.58
C ASN A 3 -12.05 25.17 -8.46
N LYS A 4 -11.52 25.94 -9.42
CA LYS A 4 -10.50 25.49 -10.37
C LYS A 4 -9.16 25.16 -9.68
N TRP A 5 -8.86 25.79 -8.55
CA TRP A 5 -7.58 25.60 -7.82
C TRP A 5 -7.42 24.21 -7.21
N VAL A 6 -8.52 23.60 -6.78
CA VAL A 6 -8.53 22.27 -6.16
C VAL A 6 -8.76 21.15 -7.17
N ASN A 7 -8.43 21.35 -8.45
CA ASN A 7 -8.62 20.33 -9.48
C ASN A 7 -7.45 20.24 -10.44
N ASN A 8 -7.21 19.02 -10.93
CA ASN A 8 -6.26 18.71 -11.97
C ASN A 8 -4.83 19.18 -11.64
N TRP A 9 -4.13 19.74 -12.62
CA TRP A 9 -2.77 20.25 -12.48
C TRP A 9 -2.62 21.33 -11.40
N LYS A 10 -3.64 22.16 -11.18
CA LYS A 10 -3.59 23.17 -10.12
C LYS A 10 -3.54 22.53 -8.74
N LEU A 11 -4.30 21.46 -8.52
CA LEU A 11 -4.23 20.68 -7.29
C LEU A 11 -2.85 20.03 -7.13
N PHE A 12 -2.30 19.48 -8.22
CA PHE A 12 -0.96 18.89 -8.20
C PHE A 12 0.07 19.91 -7.72
N PHE A 13 0.19 21.06 -8.37
CA PHE A 13 1.17 22.09 -7.97
C PHE A 13 0.89 22.67 -6.59
N LEU A 14 -0.38 22.85 -6.22
CA LEU A 14 -0.79 23.35 -4.90
C LEU A 14 -0.25 22.47 -3.77
N ILE A 15 -0.10 21.17 -3.99
CA ILE A 15 0.37 20.23 -2.97
C ILE A 15 1.86 19.92 -3.15
N SER A 16 2.33 19.68 -4.38
CA SER A 16 3.70 19.25 -4.65
C SER A 16 4.74 20.33 -4.37
N LEU A 17 4.41 21.62 -4.60
CA LEU A 17 5.33 22.73 -4.32
C LEU A 17 5.57 22.89 -2.81
N PRO A 18 4.55 22.97 -1.94
CA PRO A 18 4.78 22.95 -0.50
C PRO A 18 5.57 21.73 -0.04
N ILE A 19 5.20 20.51 -0.47
CA ILE A 19 5.94 19.29 -0.08
C ILE A 19 7.41 19.42 -0.44
N SER A 20 7.73 19.89 -1.64
CA SER A 20 9.12 20.08 -2.09
C SER A 20 9.84 21.13 -1.25
N ALA A 21 9.17 22.21 -0.86
CA ALA A 21 9.74 23.20 0.06
C ALA A 21 9.99 22.62 1.46
N PHE A 22 9.08 21.78 1.97
CA PHE A 22 9.22 21.13 3.27
C PHE A 22 10.39 20.14 3.32
N MET A 23 10.85 19.59 2.20
CA MET A 23 12.03 18.70 2.17
C MET A 23 13.32 19.37 2.64
N PHE A 24 13.37 20.70 2.63
CA PHE A 24 14.52 21.47 3.12
C PHE A 24 14.44 21.80 4.62
N VAL A 25 13.31 21.53 5.29
CA VAL A 25 13.14 21.84 6.72
C VAL A 25 14.12 21.08 7.63
N PRO A 26 14.37 19.76 7.44
CA PRO A 26 15.36 19.04 8.26
C PRO A 26 16.76 19.64 8.19
N LEU A 27 17.14 20.27 7.07
CA LEU A 27 18.44 20.93 6.93
C LEU A 27 18.67 22.05 7.95
N LEU A 28 17.58 22.64 8.48
CA LEU A 28 17.66 23.71 9.47
C LEU A 28 18.12 23.21 10.85
N SER A 29 17.99 21.91 11.11
CA SER A 29 18.44 21.27 12.36
C SER A 29 19.78 20.57 12.24
N PHE A 30 20.39 20.50 11.05
CA PHE A 30 21.64 19.78 10.84
C PHE A 30 22.83 20.68 11.18
N GLU A 31 23.66 20.24 12.13
CA GLU A 31 24.94 20.90 12.43
C GLU A 31 26.00 20.58 11.37
N SER A 32 25.92 19.40 10.74
CA SER A 32 26.75 18.97 9.63
C SER A 32 25.98 18.01 8.72
N ILE A 33 26.43 17.81 7.48
CA ILE A 33 25.80 16.86 6.55
C ILE A 33 26.60 15.56 6.60
N THR A 34 26.12 14.57 7.35
CA THR A 34 26.66 13.21 7.38
C THR A 34 25.65 12.21 6.80
N GLY A 35 26.04 10.93 6.74
CA GLY A 35 25.13 9.86 6.31
C GLY A 35 23.87 9.78 7.19
N ALA A 36 23.99 10.00 8.50
CA ALA A 36 22.86 9.93 9.42
C ALA A 36 21.78 10.98 9.08
N GLU A 37 22.17 12.22 8.82
CA GLU A 37 21.25 13.30 8.44
C GLU A 37 20.58 13.02 7.09
N ILE A 38 21.32 12.48 6.10
CA ILE A 38 20.72 12.09 4.82
C ILE A 38 19.72 10.93 5.02
N SER A 39 20.00 9.98 5.92
CA SER A 39 19.05 8.91 6.29
C SER A 39 17.77 9.47 6.91
N GLU A 40 17.91 10.49 7.75
CA GLU A 40 16.77 11.24 8.29
C GLU A 40 15.95 11.89 7.17
N MET A 41 16.59 12.51 6.17
CA MET A 41 15.90 13.08 5.01
C MET A 41 15.15 12.03 4.18
N ILE A 42 15.72 10.84 3.99
CA ILE A 42 15.04 9.70 3.35
C ILE A 42 13.77 9.37 4.13
N SER A 43 13.89 9.13 5.44
CA SER A 43 12.74 8.81 6.30
C SER A 43 11.69 9.93 6.30
N PHE A 44 12.12 11.19 6.36
CA PHE A 44 11.25 12.36 6.32
C PHE A 44 10.45 12.42 5.02
N SER A 45 11.10 12.23 3.87
CA SER A 45 10.43 12.25 2.57
C SER A 45 9.39 11.13 2.41
N VAL A 46 9.67 9.93 2.92
CA VAL A 46 8.72 8.80 2.94
C VAL A 46 7.47 9.15 3.72
N ARG A 47 7.61 9.77 4.91
CA ARG A 47 6.47 10.16 5.76
C ARG A 47 5.51 11.13 5.06
N TRP A 48 6.01 11.95 4.14
CA TRP A 48 5.16 12.78 3.28
C TRP A 48 4.47 12.00 2.15
N ALA A 49 5.11 10.95 1.61
CA ALA A 49 4.56 10.12 0.55
C ALA A 49 3.43 9.20 1.04
N VAL A 50 3.59 8.61 2.23
CA VAL A 50 2.72 7.56 2.79
C VAL A 50 1.22 7.91 2.79
N PRO A 51 0.78 9.10 3.27
CA PRO A 51 -0.63 9.48 3.22
C PRO A 51 -1.26 9.40 1.82
N PHE A 52 -0.48 9.74 0.78
CA PHE A 52 -1.00 9.77 -0.59
C PHE A 52 -1.21 8.37 -1.16
N ILE A 53 -0.29 7.43 -0.94
CA ILE A 53 -0.49 6.05 -1.41
C ILE A 53 -1.65 5.36 -0.68
N TYR A 54 -1.80 5.62 0.62
CA TYR A 54 -2.94 5.14 1.41
C TYR A 54 -4.26 5.76 0.97
N LEU A 55 -4.27 7.05 0.61
CA LEU A 55 -5.45 7.64 0.00
C LEU A 55 -5.75 6.99 -1.35
N ILE A 56 -4.75 6.80 -2.23
CA ILE A 56 -4.93 6.24 -3.58
C ILE A 56 -5.52 4.82 -3.55
N ILE A 57 -5.12 3.97 -2.59
CA ILE A 57 -5.70 2.64 -2.40
C ILE A 57 -7.16 2.74 -1.88
N ALA A 58 -7.49 3.73 -1.04
CA ALA A 58 -8.82 3.90 -0.45
C ALA A 58 -9.85 4.57 -1.38
N ILE A 59 -9.43 5.43 -2.32
CA ILE A 59 -10.32 6.29 -3.13
C ILE A 59 -11.48 5.52 -3.78
N SER A 60 -11.20 4.38 -4.44
CA SER A 60 -12.25 3.60 -5.10
C SER A 60 -13.25 3.02 -4.11
N SER A 61 -12.76 2.55 -2.97
CA SER A 61 -13.55 1.96 -1.89
C SER A 61 -14.45 3.01 -1.24
N LEU A 62 -13.90 4.20 -0.96
CA LEU A 62 -14.64 5.34 -0.44
C LEU A 62 -15.79 5.75 -1.37
N GLN A 63 -15.58 5.72 -2.69
CA GLN A 63 -16.64 6.03 -3.66
C GLN A 63 -17.77 4.98 -3.66
N ILE A 64 -17.45 3.70 -3.47
CA ILE A 64 -18.43 2.59 -3.41
C ILE A 64 -19.23 2.62 -2.10
N LEU A 65 -18.55 2.89 -0.98
CA LEU A 65 -19.14 2.85 0.35
C LEU A 65 -19.90 4.14 0.68
N PHE A 66 -19.33 5.29 0.33
CA PHE A 66 -19.83 6.63 0.67
C PHE A 66 -19.91 7.53 -0.56
N PRO A 67 -20.83 7.27 -1.52
CA PRO A 67 -20.94 8.04 -2.74
C PRO A 67 -21.43 9.48 -2.46
N ASN A 68 -20.53 10.46 -2.52
CA ASN A 68 -20.85 11.86 -2.25
C ASN A 68 -20.01 12.80 -3.13
N ALA A 69 -20.17 14.11 -2.96
CA ALA A 69 -19.47 15.10 -3.77
C ALA A 69 -17.94 15.10 -3.56
N PHE A 70 -17.48 14.69 -2.38
CA PHE A 70 -16.06 14.61 -2.02
C PHE A 70 -15.41 13.36 -2.61
N THR A 71 -16.03 12.18 -2.48
CA THR A 71 -15.51 10.93 -3.05
C THR A 71 -15.46 10.97 -4.58
N ARG A 72 -16.44 11.63 -5.22
CA ARG A 72 -16.39 11.90 -6.68
C ARG A 72 -15.25 12.84 -7.06
N TRP A 73 -14.95 13.84 -6.22
CA TRP A 73 -13.83 14.75 -6.43
C TRP A 73 -12.48 14.02 -6.28
N LEU A 74 -12.36 13.12 -5.31
CA LEU A 74 -11.20 12.27 -5.14
C LEU A 74 -10.97 11.37 -6.36
N MET A 75 -12.01 10.70 -6.86
CA MET A 75 -11.94 9.87 -8.08
C MET A 75 -11.44 10.66 -9.28
N ARG A 76 -11.97 11.88 -9.49
CA ARG A 76 -11.54 12.77 -10.58
C ARG A 76 -10.08 13.19 -10.47
N ASN A 77 -9.60 13.40 -9.24
CA ASN A 77 -8.23 13.87 -8.98
C ASN A 77 -7.24 12.73 -8.67
N ARG A 78 -7.66 11.46 -8.69
CA ARG A 78 -6.84 10.30 -8.32
C ARG A 78 -5.49 10.27 -9.04
N LYS A 79 -5.47 10.59 -10.34
CA LYS A 79 -4.22 10.70 -11.11
C LYS A 79 -3.26 11.73 -10.51
N TYR A 80 -3.76 12.92 -10.17
CA TYR A 80 -2.94 14.02 -9.67
C TYR A 80 -2.46 13.77 -8.24
N ILE A 81 -3.28 13.14 -7.41
CA ILE A 81 -2.88 12.64 -6.07
C ILE A 81 -1.76 11.60 -6.23
N GLY A 82 -1.85 10.70 -7.22
CA GLY A 82 -0.78 9.76 -7.58
C GLY A 82 0.52 10.44 -8.03
N LEU A 83 0.42 11.54 -8.76
CA LEU A 83 1.60 12.32 -9.14
C LEU A 83 2.21 13.07 -7.96
N VAL A 84 1.42 13.53 -6.98
CA VAL A 84 1.94 14.10 -5.73
C VAL A 84 2.74 13.05 -4.95
N PHE A 85 2.21 11.83 -4.82
CA PHE A 85 2.96 10.71 -4.27
C PHE A 85 4.30 10.51 -5.00
N ALA A 86 4.28 10.51 -6.34
CA ALA A 86 5.49 10.35 -7.14
C ALA A 86 6.53 11.48 -6.90
N VAL A 87 6.11 12.72 -6.67
CA VAL A 87 7.03 13.83 -6.32
C VAL A 87 7.68 13.60 -4.95
N ALA A 88 6.90 13.18 -3.95
CA ALA A 88 7.47 12.88 -2.63
C ALA A 88 8.49 11.71 -2.70
N MET A 89 8.17 10.67 -3.46
CA MET A 89 9.09 9.56 -3.71
C MET A 89 10.32 9.96 -4.56
N ALA A 90 10.19 10.95 -5.46
CA ALA A 90 11.34 11.45 -6.21
C ALA A 90 12.36 12.14 -5.30
N TRP A 91 11.90 12.87 -4.28
CA TRP A 91 12.77 13.41 -3.23
C TRP A 91 13.46 12.30 -2.44
N GLN A 92 12.72 11.25 -2.04
CA GLN A 92 13.33 10.08 -1.41
C GLN A 92 14.41 9.47 -2.29
N GLY A 93 14.13 9.25 -3.58
CA GLY A 93 15.08 8.68 -4.53
C GLY A 93 16.32 9.56 -4.71
N LEU A 94 16.16 10.89 -4.68
CA LEU A 94 17.28 11.82 -4.69
C LEU A 94 18.14 11.68 -3.43
N PHE A 95 17.55 11.56 -2.25
CA PHE A 95 18.31 11.38 -1.01
C PHE A 95 18.99 10.01 -0.93
N ILE A 96 18.36 8.94 -1.44
CA ILE A 96 19.01 7.63 -1.61
C ILE A 96 20.20 7.74 -2.57
N PHE A 97 20.06 8.46 -3.68
CA PHE A 97 21.15 8.68 -4.62
C PHE A 97 22.31 9.46 -3.96
N ILE A 98 22.01 10.53 -3.23
CA ILE A 98 23.00 11.32 -2.49
C ILE A 98 23.71 10.44 -1.45
N MET A 99 22.96 9.64 -0.67
CA MET A 99 23.50 8.69 0.29
C MET A 99 24.46 7.70 -0.38
N SER A 100 24.00 7.03 -1.43
CA SER A 100 24.77 5.98 -2.14
C SER A 100 26.05 6.52 -2.78
N TYR A 101 26.01 7.75 -3.31
CA TYR A 101 27.15 8.34 -4.02
C TYR A 101 28.15 9.04 -3.09
N TYR A 102 27.69 9.81 -2.11
CA TYR A 102 28.57 10.64 -1.26
C TYR A 102 28.86 10.00 0.11
N PHE A 103 28.01 9.10 0.59
CA PHE A 103 28.12 8.47 1.92
C PHE A 103 28.12 6.94 1.81
N HIS A 104 28.84 6.41 0.81
CA HIS A 104 28.87 5.00 0.47
C HIS A 104 29.23 4.09 1.65
N ASP A 105 30.27 4.44 2.42
CA ASP A 105 30.71 3.61 3.56
C ASP A 105 29.60 3.48 4.61
N TYR A 106 28.92 4.58 4.92
CA TYR A 106 27.77 4.60 5.83
C TYR A 106 26.57 3.85 5.24
N TYR A 107 26.33 3.98 3.93
CA TYR A 107 25.26 3.26 3.25
C TYR A 107 25.41 1.75 3.42
N PHE A 108 26.59 1.20 3.14
CA PHE A 108 26.84 -0.24 3.22
C PHE A 108 26.93 -0.77 4.65
N SER A 109 27.32 0.04 5.63
CA SER A 109 27.43 -0.40 7.03
C SER A 109 26.13 -0.29 7.81
N GLU A 110 25.35 0.79 7.63
CA GLU A 110 24.20 1.11 8.49
C GLU A 110 22.83 1.01 7.80
N VAL A 111 22.76 1.16 6.48
CA VAL A 111 21.48 1.33 5.76
C VAL A 111 21.17 0.16 4.83
N TYR A 112 22.20 -0.46 4.25
CA TYR A 112 22.05 -1.45 3.21
C TYR A 112 21.60 -2.79 3.79
N TYR A 113 20.33 -3.11 3.54
CA TYR A 113 19.82 -4.47 3.60
C TYR A 113 19.43 -4.90 2.19
N PHE A 114 19.99 -6.00 1.71
CA PHE A 114 19.79 -6.47 0.34
C PHE A 114 18.30 -6.68 -0.01
N ARG A 115 17.51 -7.16 0.96
CA ARG A 115 16.06 -7.28 0.83
C ARG A 115 15.40 -5.92 0.60
N ASP A 116 15.74 -4.93 1.40
CA ASP A 116 15.16 -3.58 1.31
C ASP A 116 15.55 -2.89 -0.01
N GLU A 117 16.78 -3.14 -0.49
CA GLU A 117 17.23 -2.71 -1.81
C GLU A 117 16.41 -3.34 -2.94
N ILE A 118 16.13 -4.65 -2.88
CA ILE A 118 15.26 -5.32 -3.86
C ILE A 118 13.86 -4.71 -3.83
N GLU A 119 13.26 -4.59 -2.64
CA GLU A 119 11.92 -4.07 -2.46
C GLU A 119 11.82 -2.61 -2.96
N GLY A 120 12.81 -1.78 -2.62
CA GLY A 120 12.93 -0.40 -3.07
C GLY A 120 13.09 -0.29 -4.58
N SER A 121 14.02 -1.05 -5.17
CA SER A 121 14.27 -1.07 -6.62
C SER A 121 13.02 -1.48 -7.41
N ILE A 122 12.33 -2.55 -7.00
CA ILE A 122 11.07 -2.97 -7.63
C ILE A 122 10.00 -1.87 -7.49
N GLY A 123 9.93 -1.23 -6.32
CA GLY A 123 9.03 -0.11 -6.06
C GLY A 123 9.25 1.06 -7.03
N TYR A 124 10.50 1.47 -7.25
CA TYR A 124 10.84 2.56 -8.17
C TYR A 124 10.56 2.20 -9.63
N ILE A 125 10.76 0.93 -10.05
CA ILE A 125 10.38 0.46 -11.39
C ILE A 125 8.87 0.60 -11.58
N PHE A 126 8.06 0.09 -10.64
CA PHE A 126 6.60 0.25 -10.71
C PHE A 126 6.20 1.71 -10.76
N LEU A 127 6.77 2.54 -9.88
CA LEU A 127 6.47 3.97 -9.81
C LEU A 127 6.80 4.67 -11.14
N MET A 128 7.98 4.44 -11.70
CA MET A 128 8.41 5.04 -12.96
C MET A 128 7.46 4.65 -14.10
N VAL A 129 7.17 3.35 -14.26
CA VAL A 129 6.27 2.86 -15.30
C VAL A 129 4.87 3.46 -15.13
N MET A 130 4.35 3.53 -13.90
CA MET A 130 3.05 4.13 -13.61
C MET A 130 3.01 5.64 -13.89
N VAL A 131 4.09 6.37 -13.61
CA VAL A 131 4.20 7.80 -13.92
C VAL A 131 4.20 7.99 -15.43
N LEU A 132 5.04 7.27 -16.18
CA LEU A 132 5.12 7.36 -17.65
C LEU A 132 3.77 7.04 -18.30
N THR A 133 3.14 5.95 -17.89
CA THR A 133 1.83 5.51 -18.42
C THR A 133 0.64 6.35 -17.92
N SER A 134 0.85 7.27 -16.97
CA SER A 134 -0.17 8.25 -16.59
C SER A 134 -0.30 9.42 -17.59
N PHE A 135 0.69 9.64 -18.44
CA PHE A 135 0.66 10.67 -19.48
C PHE A 135 0.15 10.13 -20.81
N LYS A 136 -0.40 11.03 -21.65
CA LYS A 136 -0.97 10.66 -22.97
C LYS A 136 0.04 9.97 -23.88
N PHE A 137 1.33 10.26 -23.74
CA PHE A 137 2.36 9.62 -24.56
C PHE A 137 2.58 8.16 -24.10
N GLY A 138 2.78 7.94 -22.80
CA GLY A 138 3.05 6.59 -22.28
C GLY A 138 1.80 5.71 -22.27
N SER A 139 0.62 6.27 -22.05
CA SER A 139 -0.63 5.52 -22.11
C SER A 139 -0.94 4.96 -23.52
N LYS A 140 -0.33 5.52 -24.58
CA LYS A 140 -0.45 4.99 -25.95
C LYS A 140 0.48 3.81 -26.22
N MET A 141 1.49 3.60 -25.38
CA MET A 141 2.46 2.50 -25.53
C MET A 141 1.95 1.17 -24.94
N VAL A 142 0.80 1.20 -24.25
CA VAL A 142 0.22 0.04 -23.57
C VAL A 142 -1.27 -0.09 -23.91
N SER A 143 -1.76 -1.32 -23.99
CA SER A 143 -3.20 -1.58 -24.11
C SER A 143 -3.95 -1.21 -22.81
N SER A 144 -5.26 -1.01 -22.91
CA SER A 144 -6.11 -0.75 -21.73
C SER A 144 -6.05 -1.83 -20.65
N SER A 145 -5.84 -3.10 -21.06
CA SER A 145 -5.69 -4.23 -20.13
C SER A 145 -4.35 -4.17 -19.40
N GLN A 146 -3.25 -3.99 -20.14
CA GLN A 146 -1.91 -3.84 -19.56
C GLN A 146 -1.85 -2.63 -18.61
N TRP A 147 -2.41 -1.49 -19.02
CA TRP A 147 -2.50 -0.30 -18.17
C TRP A 147 -3.20 -0.59 -16.84
N ARG A 148 -4.33 -1.32 -16.89
CA ARG A 148 -5.08 -1.71 -15.68
C ARG A 148 -4.26 -2.64 -14.79
N ILE A 149 -3.54 -3.61 -15.37
CA ILE A 149 -2.68 -4.54 -14.62
C ILE A 149 -1.56 -3.76 -13.94
N ILE A 150 -0.79 -2.97 -14.70
CA ILE A 150 0.33 -2.15 -14.22
C ILE A 150 -0.10 -1.27 -13.03
N HIS A 151 -1.17 -0.50 -13.20
CA HIS A 151 -1.63 0.40 -12.15
C HIS A 151 -2.29 -0.32 -10.98
N LYS A 152 -2.84 -1.52 -11.18
CA LYS A 152 -3.39 -2.33 -10.08
C LYS A 152 -2.26 -2.92 -9.26
N THR A 153 -1.36 -3.67 -9.89
CA THR A 153 -0.23 -4.33 -9.22
C THR A 153 0.70 -3.31 -8.57
N GLY A 154 1.06 -2.24 -9.29
CA GLY A 154 1.93 -1.20 -8.77
C GLY A 154 1.36 -0.47 -7.56
N VAL A 155 0.07 -0.13 -7.54
CA VAL A 155 -0.55 0.49 -6.34
C VAL A 155 -0.56 -0.47 -5.15
N TYR A 156 -0.79 -1.77 -5.36
CA TYR A 156 -0.74 -2.75 -4.27
C TYR A 156 0.67 -2.93 -3.72
N PHE A 157 1.68 -3.01 -4.61
CA PHE A 157 3.07 -3.13 -4.22
C PHE A 157 3.54 -1.88 -3.44
N LEU A 158 3.26 -0.69 -3.98
CA LEU A 158 3.64 0.60 -3.36
C LEU A 158 2.90 0.86 -2.04
N TRP A 159 1.71 0.28 -1.84
CA TRP A 159 1.03 0.31 -0.54
C TRP A 159 1.64 -0.71 0.44
N ALA A 160 1.97 -1.90 -0.04
CA ALA A 160 2.46 -3.00 0.78
C ALA A 160 3.77 -2.66 1.48
N TYR A 161 4.66 -1.94 0.80
CA TYR A 161 5.95 -1.55 1.35
C TYR A 161 5.85 -0.70 2.64
N PRO A 162 5.30 0.53 2.62
CA PRO A 162 5.18 1.31 3.85
C PRO A 162 4.27 0.66 4.88
N PHE A 163 3.22 -0.06 4.47
CA PHE A 163 2.38 -0.80 5.41
C PHE A 163 3.17 -1.87 6.17
N SER A 164 4.03 -2.63 5.49
CA SER A 164 4.95 -3.60 6.10
C SER A 164 5.92 -2.92 7.06
N VAL A 165 6.56 -1.81 6.64
CA VAL A 165 7.50 -1.06 7.47
C VAL A 165 6.87 -0.61 8.79
N TYR A 166 5.68 0.02 8.74
CA TYR A 166 5.02 0.47 9.97
C TYR A 166 4.45 -0.67 10.81
N TRP A 167 4.07 -1.79 10.19
CA TRP A 167 3.68 -2.98 10.93
C TRP A 167 4.85 -3.54 11.74
N TRP A 168 6.04 -3.67 11.13
CA TRP A 168 7.25 -4.12 11.82
C TRP A 168 7.68 -3.15 12.94
N SER A 169 7.58 -1.84 12.69
CA SER A 169 7.82 -0.80 13.70
C SER A 169 7.02 -1.04 14.98
N ILE A 170 5.70 -1.26 14.87
CA ILE A 170 4.83 -1.43 16.04
C ILE A 170 4.81 -2.85 16.61
N SER A 171 5.30 -3.84 15.87
CA SER A 171 5.14 -5.27 16.21
C SER A 171 6.44 -5.97 16.61
N TYR A 172 7.61 -5.38 16.31
CA TYR A 172 8.90 -6.04 16.51
C TYR A 172 9.95 -5.13 17.16
N TYR A 173 10.24 -3.94 16.59
CA TYR A 173 11.40 -3.14 16.99
C TYR A 173 11.32 -2.53 18.40
N GLY A 174 10.13 -2.52 19.03
CA GLY A 174 9.96 -2.17 20.44
C GLY A 174 10.10 -0.67 20.78
N ASN A 175 10.38 0.18 19.79
CA ASN A 175 10.61 1.62 19.94
C ASN A 175 9.71 2.48 19.04
N ALA A 176 8.50 1.99 18.73
CA ALA A 176 7.55 2.67 17.86
C ALA A 176 7.16 4.06 18.38
N LEU A 177 7.22 5.05 17.49
CA LEU A 177 6.72 6.40 17.74
C LEU A 177 5.20 6.45 17.48
N LEU A 178 4.53 7.46 18.03
CA LEU A 178 3.10 7.69 17.78
C LEU A 178 2.76 7.74 16.28
N ILE A 179 3.66 8.31 15.47
CA ILE A 179 3.48 8.42 14.03
C ILE A 179 3.45 7.05 13.33
N ASP A 180 4.16 6.05 13.86
CA ASP A 180 4.20 4.70 13.29
C ASP A 180 2.86 3.99 13.49
N TYR A 181 2.25 4.14 14.68
CA TYR A 181 0.88 3.70 14.92
C TYR A 181 -0.14 4.39 13.99
N VAL A 182 0.00 5.71 13.81
CA VAL A 182 -0.88 6.48 12.92
C VAL A 182 -0.77 5.96 11.49
N PHE A 183 0.43 5.78 10.97
CA PHE A 183 0.62 5.25 9.62
C PHE A 183 0.16 3.80 9.47
N TYR A 184 0.46 2.93 10.44
CA TYR A 184 -0.06 1.57 10.44
C TYR A 184 -1.59 1.53 10.33
N TRP A 185 -2.29 2.24 11.21
CA TRP A 185 -3.76 2.24 11.21
C TRP A 185 -4.35 2.89 9.96
N MET A 186 -3.74 3.96 9.44
CA MET A 186 -4.17 4.55 8.17
C MET A 186 -4.02 3.56 7.01
N GLY A 187 -2.89 2.84 6.94
CA GLY A 187 -2.64 1.83 5.92
C GLY A 187 -3.61 0.64 6.01
N PHE A 188 -3.82 0.15 7.24
CA PHE A 188 -4.77 -0.92 7.55
C PHE A 188 -6.20 -0.54 7.15
N LEU A 189 -6.69 0.61 7.62
CA LEU A 189 -8.04 1.09 7.33
C LEU A 189 -8.25 1.34 5.83
N ALA A 190 -7.25 1.87 5.14
CA ALA A 190 -7.32 2.11 3.71
C ALA A 190 -7.55 0.81 2.91
N PHE A 191 -6.91 -0.29 3.33
CA PHE A 191 -7.11 -1.60 2.71
C PHE A 191 -8.38 -2.30 3.22
N LEU A 192 -8.71 -2.17 4.50
CA LEU A 192 -9.95 -2.71 5.08
C LEU A 192 -11.17 -2.15 4.36
N LEU A 193 -11.21 -0.84 4.07
CA LEU A 193 -12.25 -0.23 3.24
C LEU A 193 -12.39 -0.92 1.89
N ARG A 194 -11.29 -1.38 1.30
CA ARG A 194 -11.30 -2.12 0.03
C ARG A 194 -11.89 -3.51 0.17
N ILE A 195 -11.60 -4.22 1.26
CA ILE A 195 -12.24 -5.51 1.58
C ILE A 195 -13.74 -5.31 1.78
N ILE A 196 -14.16 -4.29 2.54
CA ILE A 196 -15.58 -3.99 2.78
C ILE A 196 -16.29 -3.60 1.48
N ALA A 197 -15.68 -2.74 0.64
CA ALA A 197 -16.24 -2.35 -0.65
C ALA A 197 -16.38 -3.54 -1.60
N TRP A 198 -15.40 -4.44 -1.60
CA TRP A 198 -15.47 -5.70 -2.34
C TRP A 198 -16.58 -6.61 -1.80
N GLY A 199 -16.69 -6.76 -0.49
CA GLY A 199 -17.78 -7.52 0.14
C GLY A 199 -19.16 -6.97 -0.23
N LYS A 200 -19.36 -5.65 -0.12
CA LYS A 200 -20.61 -4.98 -0.50
C LYS A 200 -20.97 -5.19 -1.98
N ALA A 201 -19.98 -5.15 -2.89
CA ALA A 201 -20.21 -5.35 -4.32
C ALA A 201 -20.62 -6.80 -4.67
N ASN A 202 -20.18 -7.75 -3.85
CA ASN A 202 -20.43 -9.18 -4.05
C ASN A 202 -21.56 -9.74 -3.17
N TYR A 203 -22.11 -8.94 -2.27
CA TYR A 203 -23.21 -9.35 -1.40
C TYR A 203 -24.51 -9.56 -2.18
N GLU A 204 -25.14 -10.73 -2.02
CA GLU A 204 -26.47 -11.04 -2.55
C GLU A 204 -27.50 -11.09 -1.42
N LYS A 205 -28.58 -10.31 -1.56
CA LYS A 205 -29.61 -10.16 -0.52
C LYS A 205 -30.51 -11.40 -0.37
N GLU A 206 -30.56 -12.28 -1.38
CA GLU A 206 -31.49 -13.41 -1.47
C GLU A 206 -30.82 -14.79 -1.38
N SER A 207 -29.53 -14.86 -1.06
CA SER A 207 -28.86 -16.15 -0.99
C SER A 207 -29.36 -16.94 0.24
N HIS A 208 -29.82 -18.18 0.04
CA HIS A 208 -30.00 -19.17 1.10
C HIS A 208 -28.63 -19.53 1.67
N GLU A 209 -28.06 -18.62 2.44
CA GLU A 209 -26.72 -18.74 2.97
C GLU A 209 -26.74 -19.72 4.13
N ASN A 210 -25.92 -20.77 4.04
CA ASN A 210 -25.76 -21.74 5.11
C ASN A 210 -25.35 -21.00 6.40
N GLN A 211 -26.12 -21.14 7.48
CA GLN A 211 -25.86 -20.51 8.78
C GLN A 211 -24.42 -20.77 9.27
N LEU A 212 -23.86 -21.95 8.93
CA LEU A 212 -22.48 -22.29 9.22
C LEU A 212 -21.48 -21.35 8.52
N ASN A 213 -21.67 -21.07 7.23
CA ASN A 213 -20.79 -20.17 6.46
C ASN A 213 -20.83 -18.75 7.04
N LYS A 214 -22.01 -18.29 7.46
CA LYS A 214 -22.17 -16.98 8.09
C LYS A 214 -21.38 -16.88 9.40
N ILE A 215 -21.49 -17.88 10.26
CA ILE A 215 -20.73 -17.94 11.52
C ILE A 215 -19.24 -18.01 11.23
N MET A 216 -18.79 -18.90 10.34
CA MET A 216 -17.38 -19.03 9.97
C MET A 216 -16.80 -17.73 9.41
N GLY A 217 -17.49 -17.09 8.46
CA GLY A 217 -17.05 -15.84 7.85
C GLY A 217 -16.94 -14.70 8.86
N MET A 218 -17.93 -14.57 9.75
CA MET A 218 -17.91 -13.55 10.81
C MET A 218 -16.81 -13.81 11.85
N SER A 219 -16.61 -15.07 12.25
CA SER A 219 -15.53 -15.47 13.15
C SER A 219 -14.16 -15.14 12.57
N LEU A 220 -13.91 -15.42 11.28
CA LEU A 220 -12.65 -15.07 10.62
C LEU A 220 -12.44 -13.55 10.60
N ILE A 221 -13.47 -12.75 10.29
CA ILE A 221 -13.36 -11.29 10.34
C ILE A 221 -12.98 -10.82 11.76
N LEU A 222 -13.63 -11.35 12.81
CA LEU A 222 -13.32 -11.02 14.20
C LEU A 222 -11.90 -11.43 14.60
N ILE A 223 -11.44 -12.61 14.17
CA ILE A 223 -10.06 -13.08 14.40
C ILE A 223 -9.07 -12.14 13.72
N GLY A 224 -9.27 -11.82 12.44
CA GLY A 224 -8.35 -10.96 11.69
C GLY A 224 -8.29 -9.53 12.25
N LEU A 225 -9.43 -8.97 12.69
CA LEU A 225 -9.47 -7.69 13.42
C LEU A 225 -8.74 -7.77 14.77
N SER A 226 -8.89 -8.88 15.50
CA SER A 226 -8.16 -9.07 16.77
C SER A 226 -6.65 -9.16 16.52
N MET A 227 -6.24 -9.89 15.47
CA MET A 227 -4.83 -10.02 15.08
C MET A 227 -4.20 -8.69 14.69
N SER A 228 -4.94 -7.74 14.10
CA SER A 228 -4.39 -6.42 13.79
C SER A 228 -4.05 -5.58 15.03
N PHE A 229 -4.73 -5.80 16.16
CA PHE A 229 -4.40 -5.13 17.42
C PHE A 229 -3.33 -5.86 18.23
N LEU A 230 -3.26 -7.18 18.12
CA LEU A 230 -2.45 -8.05 18.98
C LEU A 230 -1.15 -8.50 18.32
N SER A 231 -0.65 -7.80 17.30
CA SER A 231 0.54 -8.21 16.52
C SER A 231 1.76 -8.51 17.39
N LEU A 232 2.02 -7.68 18.41
CA LEU A 232 3.10 -7.88 19.39
C LEU A 232 3.08 -9.26 20.08
N TYR A 233 1.90 -9.85 20.28
CA TYR A 233 1.77 -11.10 21.03
C TYR A 233 1.98 -12.36 20.18
N TRP A 234 1.70 -12.29 18.89
CA TRP A 234 1.79 -13.46 18.00
C TRP A 234 2.95 -13.39 17.02
N GLN A 235 3.55 -12.22 16.79
CA GLN A 235 4.62 -12.02 15.80
C GLN A 235 5.78 -12.98 16.02
N VAL A 236 6.42 -12.97 17.21
CA VAL A 236 7.59 -13.82 17.51
C VAL A 236 7.28 -15.30 17.30
N MET A 237 6.18 -15.78 17.86
CA MET A 237 5.74 -17.17 17.72
C MET A 237 5.55 -17.55 16.25
N LEU A 238 4.96 -16.65 15.46
CA LEU A 238 4.67 -16.92 14.06
C LEU A 238 5.95 -16.89 13.20
N THR A 239 6.86 -15.94 13.47
CA THR A 239 8.16 -15.88 12.80
C THR A 239 8.95 -17.15 13.06
N GLU A 240 9.08 -17.59 14.32
CA GLU A 240 9.78 -18.83 14.68
C GLU A 240 9.21 -20.04 13.94
N TYR A 241 7.89 -20.11 13.81
CA TYR A 241 7.22 -21.20 13.09
C TYR A 241 7.43 -21.13 11.58
N LEU A 242 7.29 -19.95 10.98
CA LEU A 242 7.41 -19.75 9.54
C LEU A 242 8.84 -19.93 9.06
N THR A 243 9.82 -19.54 9.85
CA THR A 243 11.26 -19.60 9.50
C THR A 243 11.97 -20.82 10.06
N PHE A 244 11.25 -21.72 10.75
CA PHE A 244 11.79 -22.95 11.33
C PHE A 244 12.61 -23.78 10.33
N PHE A 245 12.17 -23.84 9.07
CA PHE A 245 12.89 -24.54 8.01
C PHE A 245 13.90 -23.62 7.31
N ASN A 246 15.12 -24.14 7.08
CA ASN A 246 16.21 -23.40 6.41
C ASN A 246 15.83 -22.82 5.04
N TRP A 247 14.97 -23.50 4.26
CA TRP A 247 14.54 -22.98 2.96
C TRP A 247 13.68 -21.73 3.12
N SER A 248 12.92 -21.63 4.21
CA SER A 248 12.03 -20.51 4.49
C SER A 248 12.77 -19.33 5.10
N SER A 249 13.67 -19.57 6.06
CA SER A 249 14.55 -18.51 6.59
C SER A 249 15.41 -17.91 5.48
N SER A 250 15.87 -18.72 4.52
CA SER A 250 16.57 -18.21 3.34
C SER A 250 15.75 -17.22 2.52
N PHE A 251 14.42 -17.35 2.48
CA PHE A 251 13.56 -16.40 1.75
C PHE A 251 13.49 -15.02 2.40
N GLU A 252 13.81 -14.86 3.68
CA GLU A 252 13.89 -13.53 4.30
C GLU A 252 14.91 -12.62 3.61
N LEU A 253 15.91 -13.21 2.95
CA LEU A 253 16.94 -12.47 2.21
C LEU A 253 16.51 -12.05 0.80
N TRP A 254 15.64 -12.81 0.15
CA TRP A 254 15.40 -12.67 -1.31
C TRP A 254 13.95 -12.36 -1.69
N LEU A 255 12.98 -12.75 -0.86
CA LEU A 255 11.57 -12.67 -1.19
C LEU A 255 10.94 -11.44 -0.54
N PRO A 256 10.48 -10.45 -1.34
CA PRO A 256 9.79 -9.28 -0.82
C PRO A 256 8.67 -9.66 0.13
N PHE A 257 8.64 -8.99 1.27
CA PHE A 257 7.61 -9.14 2.29
C PHE A 257 7.52 -10.51 2.98
N TRP A 258 8.38 -11.49 2.69
CA TRP A 258 8.38 -12.77 3.41
C TRP A 258 8.64 -12.53 4.92
N PRO A 259 7.91 -13.22 5.84
CA PRO A 259 6.93 -14.29 5.61
C PRO A 259 5.46 -13.82 5.58
N PHE A 260 5.23 -12.61 5.08
CA PHE A 260 3.92 -11.98 4.87
C PHE A 260 3.10 -11.68 6.14
N GLU A 261 3.75 -11.70 7.32
CA GLU A 261 3.12 -11.43 8.62
C GLU A 261 2.31 -10.13 8.66
N PRO A 262 2.81 -8.99 8.13
CA PRO A 262 2.06 -7.75 8.13
C PRO A 262 0.66 -7.86 7.52
N PHE A 263 0.49 -8.75 6.55
CA PHE A 263 -0.70 -8.88 5.72
C PHE A 263 -1.71 -9.91 6.26
N LEU A 264 -1.32 -10.75 7.21
CA LEU A 264 -2.14 -11.89 7.67
C LEU A 264 -3.51 -11.46 8.20
N SER A 265 -3.55 -10.40 9.00
CA SER A 265 -4.80 -9.84 9.52
C SER A 265 -5.78 -9.50 8.39
N LEU A 266 -5.32 -8.78 7.37
CA LEU A 266 -6.12 -8.40 6.20
C LEU A 266 -6.48 -9.61 5.33
N MET A 267 -5.58 -10.59 5.18
CA MET A 267 -5.86 -11.82 4.45
C MET A 267 -6.98 -12.62 5.11
N ILE A 268 -6.94 -12.78 6.44
CA ILE A 268 -7.97 -13.47 7.22
C ILE A 268 -9.32 -12.75 7.13
N ILE A 269 -9.33 -11.42 7.24
CA ILE A 269 -10.56 -10.62 7.03
C ILE A 269 -11.09 -10.79 5.60
N GLY A 270 -10.21 -10.80 4.61
CA GLY A 270 -10.55 -11.03 3.20
C GLY A 270 -11.19 -12.41 2.98
N LEU A 271 -10.61 -13.46 3.56
CA LEU A 271 -11.15 -14.82 3.52
C LEU A 271 -12.52 -14.92 4.21
N GLY A 272 -12.66 -14.31 5.39
CA GLY A 272 -13.94 -14.24 6.08
C GLY A 272 -15.02 -13.54 5.24
N THR A 273 -14.67 -12.41 4.63
CA THR A 273 -15.55 -11.67 3.72
C THR A 273 -15.90 -12.47 2.47
N MET A 274 -14.96 -13.25 1.92
CA MET A 274 -15.19 -14.12 0.78
C MET A 274 -16.22 -15.20 1.08
N ILE A 275 -16.13 -15.83 2.26
CA ILE A 275 -17.08 -16.86 2.69
C ILE A 275 -18.50 -16.28 2.81
N LEU A 276 -18.62 -15.04 3.31
CA LEU A 276 -19.90 -14.30 3.42
C LEU A 276 -20.49 -13.80 2.08
N THR A 277 -19.77 -13.96 0.97
CA THR A 277 -20.18 -13.42 -0.34
C THR A 277 -20.08 -14.46 -1.46
N LYS A 278 -19.73 -15.71 -1.11
CA LYS A 278 -19.32 -16.77 -2.04
C LYS A 278 -20.39 -17.16 -3.07
N ASN A 279 -21.66 -16.94 -2.76
CA ASN A 279 -22.79 -17.38 -3.59
C ASN A 279 -22.85 -16.68 -4.96
N LYS A 280 -22.39 -15.42 -5.06
CA LYS A 280 -22.37 -14.69 -6.33
C LYS A 280 -21.23 -15.08 -7.26
N ILE A 281 -20.03 -15.29 -6.70
CA ILE A 281 -18.80 -15.57 -7.48
C ILE A 281 -18.94 -16.90 -8.23
N ILE A 282 -19.51 -17.91 -7.57
CA ILE A 282 -19.74 -19.24 -8.17
C ILE A 282 -20.83 -19.15 -9.24
N LYS A 283 -21.93 -18.44 -8.98
CA LYS A 283 -23.01 -18.26 -9.96
C LYS A 283 -22.53 -17.56 -11.23
N GLN A 284 -21.76 -16.47 -11.08
CA GLN A 284 -21.20 -15.74 -12.22
C GLN A 284 -20.19 -16.57 -13.02
N ALA A 285 -19.34 -17.37 -12.35
CA ALA A 285 -18.40 -18.27 -13.04
C ALA A 285 -19.12 -19.41 -13.79
N LEU A 286 -20.22 -19.93 -13.23
CA LEU A 286 -21.06 -20.94 -13.88
C LEU A 286 -21.80 -20.35 -15.10
N ASP A 287 -22.39 -19.17 -14.96
CA ASP A 287 -23.08 -18.46 -16.04
C ASP A 287 -22.10 -18.16 -17.20
N ASP A 288 -20.91 -17.63 -16.90
CA ASP A 288 -19.86 -17.37 -17.89
C ASP A 288 -19.41 -18.67 -18.61
N SER A 289 -19.24 -19.78 -17.87
CA SER A 289 -18.87 -21.08 -18.48
C SER A 289 -19.96 -21.68 -19.39
N SER A 290 -21.23 -21.46 -19.06
CA SER A 290 -22.37 -21.93 -19.87
C SER A 290 -22.53 -21.14 -21.17
N SER A 291 -22.19 -19.84 -21.15
CA SER A 291 -22.19 -18.97 -22.34
C SER A 291 -21.09 -19.31 -23.35
N ILE A 292 -19.99 -19.90 -22.88
CA ILE A 292 -18.88 -20.36 -23.73
C ILE A 292 -19.20 -21.72 -24.38
N SER A 293 -20.00 -22.57 -23.73
CA SER A 293 -20.43 -23.86 -24.28
C SER A 293 -21.56 -23.79 -25.32
N THR A 294 -22.11 -22.60 -25.55
CA THR A 294 -23.24 -22.35 -26.48
C THR A 294 -22.83 -21.55 -27.73
N GLN A 295 -21.53 -21.32 -27.93
CA GLN A 295 -20.94 -20.81 -29.17
C GLN A 295 -20.08 -21.89 -29.83
#